data_AF-A0ABD3SED7-F1
#
_entry.id   AF-A0ABD3SED7-F1
#
_cell.length_a   1.000
_cell.length_b   1.000
_cell.length_c   1.000
_cell.angle_alpha   90.00
_cell.angle_beta   90.00
_cell.angle_gamma   90.00
#
_symmetry.space_group_name_H-M   'P 1'
#
loop_
_entity.id
_entity.type
_entity.pdbx_description
1 polymer ?
#
loop_
_entity_poly.entity_id
_entity_poly.type
_entity_poly.pdbx_seq_one_letter_code
_entity_poly.pdbx_strand_id
1 'polypeptide(L)'
;MPIIPRYNLTQTSTHLTIEVSIPHVRVSISTLDLVIVDGTELHLYAPPTYLLKLNLPDRVVGEDAVEESLSSSLCHSFVDKSNDDGVVRLVVETGGDTNCIVVDDDDDDDEEEDGGCTAGCTKSTSGTSTRLWTKDDLPVLQYNPEKNHGTLVLILRKEEEGYWEDLDLLGRLQQPTTHRRPQQQPATTATERDVPSTTWTATNSPLVKVISEHDNEEVEDDDKKTSNEVMADLLYINKRATYGLFRQFSNVFRDYAREGLIHDMLECPNPDDDVYDESSDDCETHDHSEQHRRSRRAMRMQMENDKFNSERYLSDLHVEEEGDVIFDAAMSMVPHWMEKSLDEEAPTTRNISNESIVDDMTRCISKLSTSDDNDLRNQCSFFDAEESHLLATLAPSRSNCRPMHLSAEKERSAYLCLVDVLFAYAFDHRTTEGDPTVESSWTIMILSVSLSWLEIFDPPYDTIADVLRWNIRRSLIYPYLRSHALSLKICTDLCRIISRGRRVIIRCLLQLHSIMEMSESHYLFNKLYIDPLISWVQECNESEVRDFGREIEALLVNETNEYDDEGVDDDSDDESDDD
;
A
#
# COMPACT_ATOMS: atom_id res chain seq x y z
N MET A 1 -11.25 -9.13 -21.50
CA MET A 1 -10.22 -9.69 -20.58
C MET A 1 -10.95 -10.41 -19.45
N PRO A 2 -10.33 -11.35 -18.72
CA PRO A 2 -10.89 -11.81 -17.45
C PRO A 2 -10.95 -10.65 -16.45
N ILE A 3 -11.88 -10.75 -15.51
CA ILE A 3 -12.19 -9.76 -14.48
C ILE A 3 -11.70 -10.31 -13.13
N ILE A 4 -11.14 -9.43 -12.29
CA ILE A 4 -10.82 -9.76 -10.90
C ILE A 4 -12.13 -9.75 -10.10
N PRO A 5 -12.56 -10.88 -9.51
CA PRO A 5 -13.81 -10.93 -8.73
C PRO A 5 -13.71 -10.08 -7.46
N ARG A 6 -14.84 -9.78 -6.82
CA ARG A 6 -14.84 -9.32 -5.41
C ARG A 6 -14.50 -10.50 -4.51
N TYR A 7 -13.53 -10.36 -3.62
CA TYR A 7 -13.17 -11.40 -2.64
C TYR A 7 -12.83 -10.80 -1.28
N ASN A 8 -12.93 -11.63 -0.23
CA ASN A 8 -12.55 -11.30 1.14
C ASN A 8 -11.76 -12.48 1.75
N LEU A 9 -10.74 -12.18 2.57
CA LEU A 9 -9.95 -13.18 3.28
C LEU A 9 -10.25 -13.10 4.78
N THR A 10 -10.54 -14.26 5.37
CA THR A 10 -10.65 -14.43 6.82
C THR A 10 -9.72 -15.56 7.25
N GLN A 11 -9.23 -15.54 8.48
CA GLN A 11 -8.25 -16.52 8.93
C GLN A 11 -8.44 -16.95 10.39
N THR A 12 -7.93 -18.14 10.67
CA THR A 12 -7.63 -18.65 12.00
C THR A 12 -6.12 -18.89 12.11
N SER A 13 -5.64 -19.35 13.27
CA SER A 13 -4.25 -19.80 13.44
C SER A 13 -3.85 -20.97 12.52
N THR A 14 -4.81 -21.74 12.01
CA THR A 14 -4.57 -23.00 11.26
C THR A 14 -5.04 -22.96 9.81
N HIS A 15 -6.06 -22.16 9.50
CA HIS A 15 -6.72 -22.14 8.19
C HIS A 15 -6.93 -20.71 7.67
N LEU A 16 -6.85 -20.57 6.35
CA LEU A 16 -7.28 -19.41 5.58
C LEU A 16 -8.60 -19.73 4.87
N THR A 17 -9.56 -18.81 4.94
CA THR A 17 -10.84 -18.91 4.21
C THR A 17 -10.96 -17.71 3.27
N ILE A 18 -10.96 -17.98 1.96
CA ILE A 18 -11.17 -16.98 0.91
C ILE A 18 -12.61 -17.11 0.41
N GLU A 19 -13.44 -16.09 0.65
CA GLU A 19 -14.76 -15.98 0.04
C GLU A 19 -14.66 -15.18 -1.26
N VAL A 20 -14.98 -15.78 -2.41
CA VAL A 20 -14.90 -15.15 -3.74
C VAL A 20 -16.29 -15.04 -4.35
N SER A 21 -16.75 -13.81 -4.59
CA SER A 21 -18.04 -13.50 -5.20
C SER A 21 -17.97 -13.61 -6.72
N ILE A 22 -18.76 -14.53 -7.28
CA ILE A 22 -18.84 -14.87 -8.70
C ILE A 22 -20.32 -14.78 -9.13
N PRO A 23 -20.90 -13.57 -9.18
CA PRO A 23 -22.32 -13.41 -9.45
C PRO A 23 -22.68 -13.86 -10.87
N HIS A 24 -23.85 -14.49 -10.99
CA HIS A 24 -24.52 -14.89 -12.23
C HIS A 24 -23.82 -15.96 -13.10
N VAL A 25 -22.62 -16.43 -12.77
CA VAL A 25 -21.96 -17.54 -13.49
C VAL A 25 -22.20 -18.86 -12.75
N ARG A 26 -22.94 -19.78 -13.40
CA ARG A 26 -23.16 -21.14 -12.87
C ARG A 26 -21.96 -22.03 -13.14
N VAL A 27 -20.96 -21.94 -12.28
CA VAL A 27 -19.81 -22.86 -12.28
C VAL A 27 -20.21 -24.25 -11.76
N SER A 28 -19.58 -25.28 -12.30
CA SER A 28 -19.51 -26.63 -11.72
C SER A 28 -18.10 -26.87 -11.19
N ILE A 29 -17.92 -27.72 -10.18
CA ILE A 29 -16.59 -28.01 -9.61
C ILE A 29 -15.62 -28.52 -10.71
N SER A 30 -16.11 -29.34 -11.64
CA SER A 30 -15.37 -29.83 -12.82
C SER A 30 -15.11 -28.78 -13.93
N THR A 31 -15.47 -27.52 -13.72
CA THR A 31 -15.20 -26.39 -14.64
C THR A 31 -14.39 -25.28 -13.98
N LEU A 32 -14.12 -25.40 -12.67
CA LEU A 32 -13.22 -24.52 -11.94
C LEU A 32 -11.81 -25.09 -12.06
N ASP A 33 -10.84 -24.21 -12.28
CA ASP A 33 -9.42 -24.55 -12.25
C ASP A 33 -8.80 -23.86 -11.04
N LEU A 34 -8.26 -24.64 -10.11
CA LEU A 34 -7.59 -24.19 -8.89
C LEU A 34 -6.22 -24.86 -8.85
N VAL A 35 -5.18 -24.06 -9.03
CA VAL A 35 -3.79 -24.51 -8.98
C VAL A 35 -3.08 -23.75 -7.87
N ILE A 36 -2.38 -24.49 -7.01
CA ILE A 36 -1.44 -23.92 -6.04
C ILE A 36 -0.03 -24.28 -6.51
N VAL A 37 0.83 -23.28 -6.68
CA VAL A 37 2.21 -23.41 -7.15
C VAL A 37 3.16 -23.11 -5.99
N ASP A 38 4.16 -23.98 -5.81
CA ASP A 38 5.18 -23.93 -4.75
C ASP A 38 4.66 -23.78 -3.31
N GLY A 39 3.36 -23.98 -3.07
CA GLY A 39 2.67 -23.78 -1.79
C GLY A 39 2.29 -22.32 -1.47
N THR A 40 2.71 -21.35 -2.28
CA THR A 40 2.53 -19.90 -2.00
C THR A 40 1.76 -19.15 -3.09
N GLU A 41 1.80 -19.59 -4.35
CA GLU A 41 1.05 -18.96 -5.45
C GLU A 41 -0.29 -19.67 -5.65
N LEU A 42 -1.39 -18.92 -5.58
CA LEU A 42 -2.76 -19.41 -5.78
C LEU A 42 -3.33 -18.85 -7.08
N HIS A 43 -3.75 -19.75 -7.96
CA HIS A 43 -4.41 -19.43 -9.22
C HIS A 43 -5.81 -20.05 -9.24
N LEU A 44 -6.84 -19.20 -9.20
CA LEU A 44 -8.24 -19.59 -9.33
C LEU A 44 -8.81 -19.01 -10.62
N TYR A 45 -9.19 -19.88 -11.56
CA TYR A 45 -9.84 -19.51 -12.81
C TYR A 45 -11.26 -20.08 -12.87
N ALA A 46 -12.23 -19.17 -13.04
CA ALA A 46 -13.65 -19.49 -13.14
C ALA A 46 -14.16 -19.02 -14.52
N PRO A 47 -14.13 -19.91 -15.54
CA PRO A 47 -14.47 -19.56 -16.91
C PRO A 47 -15.96 -19.16 -17.06
N PRO A 48 -16.28 -18.27 -18.02
CA PRO A 48 -15.37 -17.64 -18.98
C PRO A 48 -14.83 -16.28 -18.53
N THR A 49 -15.23 -15.77 -17.36
CA THR A 49 -15.07 -14.34 -17.00
C THR A 49 -14.08 -14.03 -15.90
N TYR A 50 -13.81 -14.90 -14.93
CA TYR A 50 -13.07 -14.51 -13.73
C TYR A 50 -11.72 -15.20 -13.58
N LEU A 51 -10.71 -14.43 -13.19
CA LEU A 51 -9.37 -14.90 -12.84
C LEU A 51 -8.93 -14.19 -11.57
N LEU A 52 -8.53 -14.97 -10.56
CA LEU A 52 -7.93 -14.48 -9.33
C LEU A 52 -6.53 -15.10 -9.21
N LYS A 53 -5.53 -14.26 -8.97
CA LYS A 53 -4.15 -14.66 -8.67
C LYS A 53 -3.78 -14.06 -7.33
N LEU A 54 -3.29 -14.88 -6.40
CA LEU A 54 -2.84 -14.43 -5.09
C LEU A 54 -1.49 -15.07 -4.76
N ASN A 55 -0.68 -14.35 -4.01
CA ASN A 55 0.64 -14.73 -3.54
C ASN A 55 0.53 -14.66 -2.02
N LEU A 56 0.37 -15.83 -1.40
CA LEU A 56 0.12 -15.97 0.02
C LEU A 56 1.41 -15.63 0.79
N PRO A 57 1.32 -15.00 1.99
CA PRO A 57 2.51 -14.61 2.75
C PRO A 57 3.41 -15.79 3.15
N ASP A 58 2.83 -16.98 3.26
CA ASP A 58 3.49 -18.22 3.67
C ASP A 58 2.77 -19.44 3.07
N ARG A 59 3.33 -20.65 3.27
CA ARG A 59 2.90 -21.90 2.64
C ARG A 59 1.56 -22.44 3.15
N VAL A 60 0.78 -22.98 2.22
CA VAL A 60 -0.39 -23.82 2.50
C VAL A 60 -0.13 -25.27 2.08
N VAL A 61 -0.75 -26.20 2.80
CA VAL A 61 -0.59 -27.65 2.60
C VAL A 61 -1.07 -28.05 1.19
N GLY A 62 -0.13 -28.45 0.34
CA GLY A 62 -0.39 -28.98 -1.00
C GLY A 62 -0.47 -30.50 -1.04
N GLU A 63 -0.81 -31.07 -2.20
CA GLU A 63 -0.86 -32.53 -2.41
C GLU A 63 0.51 -33.18 -2.12
N ASP A 64 1.60 -32.57 -2.58
CA ASP A 64 2.98 -33.04 -2.35
C ASP A 64 3.31 -33.22 -0.85
N ALA A 65 2.93 -32.26 -0.01
CA ALA A 65 3.18 -32.31 1.44
C ALA A 65 2.41 -33.44 2.14
N VAL A 66 1.22 -33.78 1.62
CA VAL A 66 0.45 -34.95 2.07
C VAL A 66 1.07 -36.26 1.55
N GLU A 67 1.60 -36.30 0.33
CA GLU A 67 2.33 -37.48 -0.17
C GLU A 67 3.66 -37.71 0.57
N GLU A 68 4.39 -36.67 0.97
CA GLU A 68 5.55 -36.78 1.86
C GLU A 68 5.16 -37.27 3.26
N SER A 69 4.02 -36.82 3.81
CA SER A 69 3.48 -37.31 5.09
C SER A 69 3.05 -38.79 5.04
N LEU A 70 2.44 -39.21 3.93
CA LEU A 70 2.02 -40.59 3.70
C LEU A 70 3.21 -41.52 3.43
N SER A 71 4.23 -41.06 2.70
CA SER A 71 5.44 -41.86 2.41
C SER A 71 6.39 -41.96 3.62
N SER A 72 6.49 -40.94 4.46
CA SER A 72 7.24 -40.99 5.73
C SER A 72 6.57 -41.87 6.80
N SER A 73 5.24 -41.80 6.94
CA SER A 73 4.51 -42.74 7.80
C SER A 73 4.58 -44.19 7.27
N LEU A 74 4.64 -44.40 5.96
CA LEU A 74 4.94 -45.71 5.37
C LEU A 74 6.37 -46.18 5.62
N CYS A 75 7.40 -45.32 5.57
CA CYS A 75 8.78 -45.75 5.77
C CYS A 75 9.07 -46.19 7.22
N HIS A 76 8.35 -45.62 8.21
CA HIS A 76 8.37 -46.10 9.59
C HIS A 76 7.71 -47.48 9.81
N SER A 77 6.99 -48.03 8.81
CA SER A 77 6.31 -49.34 8.93
C SER A 77 7.15 -50.55 8.47
N PHE A 78 8.40 -50.36 8.06
CA PHE A 78 9.20 -51.40 7.39
C PHE A 78 10.11 -52.25 8.32
N VAL A 79 9.47 -53.17 9.05
CA VAL A 79 9.95 -54.54 9.38
C VAL A 79 11.43 -54.72 9.80
N ASP A 80 11.67 -54.88 11.10
CA ASP A 80 12.80 -55.69 11.59
C ASP A 80 12.56 -57.18 11.20
N LYS A 81 13.60 -57.83 10.65
CA LYS A 81 13.57 -59.24 10.23
C LYS A 81 14.33 -60.13 11.20
N SER A 82 13.93 -60.14 12.48
CA SER A 82 14.50 -61.09 13.45
C SER A 82 13.56 -61.54 14.58
N ASN A 83 12.51 -62.30 14.24
CA ASN A 83 12.30 -63.63 14.83
C ASN A 83 11.17 -64.45 14.18
N ASP A 84 11.25 -65.77 14.34
CA ASP A 84 10.33 -66.77 13.79
C ASP A 84 9.27 -67.18 14.84
N ASP A 85 8.21 -66.37 14.98
CA ASP A 85 6.99 -66.80 15.69
C ASP A 85 5.76 -66.05 15.16
N GLY A 86 4.74 -66.80 14.74
CA GLY A 86 3.70 -66.33 13.80
C GLY A 86 2.56 -65.49 14.39
N VAL A 87 2.85 -64.40 15.11
CA VAL A 87 1.82 -63.51 15.72
C VAL A 87 2.03 -62.04 15.37
N VAL A 88 1.25 -61.52 14.41
CA VAL A 88 1.21 -60.08 14.11
C VAL A 88 0.45 -59.35 15.23
N ARG A 89 1.13 -58.44 15.93
CA ARG A 89 0.50 -57.46 16.82
C ARG A 89 0.73 -56.05 16.26
N LEU A 90 -0.35 -55.35 15.97
CA LEU A 90 -0.33 -53.91 15.71
C LEU A 90 -0.11 -53.19 17.05
N VAL A 91 1.01 -52.50 17.19
CA VAL A 91 1.21 -51.51 18.25
C VAL A 91 0.88 -50.15 17.65
N VAL A 92 -0.24 -49.57 18.09
CA VAL A 92 -0.54 -48.16 17.87
C VAL A 92 -0.15 -47.44 19.15
N GLU A 93 0.87 -46.60 19.11
CA GLU A 93 1.24 -45.75 20.25
C GLU A 93 0.23 -44.61 20.40
N THR A 94 -0.89 -44.89 21.05
CA THR A 94 -1.76 -43.84 21.61
C THR A 94 -1.08 -43.26 22.84
N GLY A 95 -0.42 -42.11 22.71
CA GLY A 95 0.09 -41.36 23.84
C GLY A 95 -1.03 -41.05 24.83
N GLY A 96 -0.90 -41.51 26.08
CA GLY A 96 -1.91 -41.37 27.12
C GLY A 96 -1.41 -41.89 28.47
N ASP A 97 -1.40 -41.01 29.47
CA ASP A 97 -0.76 -41.21 30.78
C ASP A 97 -1.21 -42.47 31.53
N THR A 98 -0.25 -43.17 32.15
CA THR A 98 -0.53 -44.05 33.31
C THR A 98 0.54 -43.92 34.38
N ASN A 99 0.10 -43.91 35.65
CA ASN A 99 0.94 -43.71 36.84
C ASN A 99 2.05 -44.76 36.96
N CYS A 100 3.21 -44.32 37.46
CA CYS A 100 4.19 -45.20 38.07
C CYS A 100 3.58 -45.90 39.30
N ILE A 101 3.61 -47.22 39.33
CA ILE A 101 3.42 -48.02 40.55
C ILE A 101 4.70 -48.83 40.72
N VAL A 102 5.40 -48.61 41.84
CA VAL A 102 6.59 -49.40 42.22
C VAL A 102 6.13 -50.70 42.86
N VAL A 103 6.71 -51.81 42.40
CA VAL A 103 6.79 -53.07 43.14
C VAL A 103 8.20 -53.62 42.89
N ASP A 104 8.97 -53.76 43.95
CA ASP A 104 10.29 -54.39 43.95
C ASP A 104 10.17 -55.93 43.98
N ASP A 105 11.15 -56.65 43.43
CA ASP A 105 11.42 -58.09 43.69
C ASP A 105 12.85 -58.43 43.18
N ASP A 106 13.84 -58.07 44.01
CA ASP A 106 15.08 -58.78 44.46
C ASP A 106 15.83 -59.86 43.61
N ASP A 107 17.14 -60.00 43.93
CA ASP A 107 18.12 -61.10 43.67
C ASP A 107 18.50 -61.40 42.18
N ASP A 108 19.70 -61.84 41.76
CA ASP A 108 21.04 -62.23 42.29
C ASP A 108 22.01 -62.12 41.05
N ASP A 109 23.34 -61.90 41.05
CA ASP A 109 24.42 -61.43 41.96
C ASP A 109 25.66 -61.07 41.04
N ASP A 110 26.91 -61.22 41.49
CA ASP A 110 28.19 -61.35 40.76
C ASP A 110 28.99 -60.09 40.28
N GLU A 111 29.84 -59.59 41.20
CA GLU A 111 31.27 -59.18 41.07
C GLU A 111 31.74 -57.92 40.27
N GLU A 112 31.70 -56.77 40.97
CA GLU A 112 32.77 -55.76 41.26
C GLU A 112 33.80 -55.19 40.24
N GLU A 113 33.86 -53.84 40.28
CA GLU A 113 35.02 -52.90 40.29
C GLU A 113 36.00 -52.68 39.09
N ASP A 114 35.67 -51.61 38.34
CA ASP A 114 36.43 -50.32 38.27
C ASP A 114 37.41 -50.03 37.10
N GLY A 115 37.50 -48.72 36.76
CA GLY A 115 38.69 -48.12 36.14
C GLY A 115 38.59 -47.55 34.71
N GLY A 116 38.22 -46.27 34.57
CA GLY A 116 38.68 -45.40 33.46
C GLY A 116 37.71 -45.19 32.27
N CYS A 117 36.98 -44.07 32.13
CA CYS A 117 37.40 -42.66 31.90
C CYS A 117 37.53 -42.21 30.43
N THR A 118 36.56 -41.35 30.05
CA THR A 118 36.68 -40.15 29.17
C THR A 118 36.61 -40.24 27.64
N ALA A 119 36.04 -39.16 27.08
CA ALA A 119 35.91 -38.77 25.68
C ALA A 119 35.04 -39.69 24.77
N GLY A 120 33.95 -39.24 24.14
CA GLY A 120 33.29 -37.92 24.18
C GLY A 120 32.88 -37.47 22.77
N CYS A 121 31.58 -37.55 22.45
CA CYS A 121 31.03 -37.04 21.19
C CYS A 121 29.60 -36.54 21.39
N THR A 122 29.45 -35.22 21.53
CA THR A 122 28.14 -34.57 21.66
C THR A 122 27.46 -34.49 20.30
N LYS A 123 26.49 -35.38 20.04
CA LYS A 123 25.50 -35.16 18.97
C LYS A 123 24.34 -34.33 19.51
N SER A 124 24.22 -33.10 19.01
CA SER A 124 23.05 -32.25 19.23
C SER A 124 21.84 -32.78 18.47
N THR A 125 20.89 -33.38 19.17
CA THR A 125 19.57 -33.74 18.60
C THR A 125 18.68 -32.51 18.51
N SER A 126 18.75 -31.79 17.39
CA SER A 126 17.70 -30.86 16.96
C SER A 126 16.50 -31.69 16.47
N GLY A 127 15.59 -32.02 17.39
CA GLY A 127 14.39 -32.81 17.09
C GLY A 127 13.34 -31.99 16.35
N THR A 128 13.44 -31.90 15.03
CA THR A 128 12.33 -31.40 14.18
C THR A 128 11.19 -32.41 14.24
N SER A 129 10.10 -32.07 14.93
CA SER A 129 8.89 -32.88 14.95
C SER A 129 8.20 -32.79 13.59
N THR A 130 8.49 -33.73 12.68
CA THR A 130 7.87 -33.80 11.35
C THR A 130 6.35 -33.93 11.48
N ARG A 131 5.66 -32.86 11.10
CA ARG A 131 4.21 -32.73 11.19
C ARG A 131 3.57 -33.58 10.09
N LEU A 132 2.71 -34.53 10.49
CA LEU A 132 2.03 -35.43 9.56
C LEU A 132 0.71 -34.81 9.10
N TRP A 133 0.60 -34.59 7.78
CA TRP A 133 -0.62 -34.11 7.11
C TRP A 133 -1.49 -35.27 6.62
N THR A 134 -2.81 -35.07 6.57
CA THR A 134 -3.79 -36.04 6.06
C THR A 134 -4.49 -35.54 4.79
N LYS A 135 -5.36 -36.36 4.18
CA LYS A 135 -6.18 -35.94 3.05
C LYS A 135 -7.30 -34.94 3.40
N ASP A 136 -7.59 -34.78 4.69
CA ASP A 136 -8.55 -33.79 5.18
C ASP A 136 -7.93 -32.37 5.26
N ASP A 137 -6.61 -32.26 5.11
CA ASP A 137 -5.84 -31.01 5.15
C ASP A 137 -5.69 -30.33 3.78
N LEU A 138 -6.15 -31.00 2.71
CA LEU A 138 -6.04 -30.51 1.33
C LEU A 138 -7.00 -29.34 1.05
N PRO A 139 -6.70 -28.46 0.07
CA PRO A 139 -7.54 -27.34 -0.31
C PRO A 139 -9.01 -27.72 -0.60
N VAL A 140 -9.95 -27.18 0.18
CA VAL A 140 -11.38 -27.47 0.04
C VAL A 140 -12.08 -26.31 -0.67
N LEU A 141 -12.49 -26.53 -1.92
CA LEU A 141 -13.26 -25.58 -2.73
C LEU A 141 -14.76 -25.92 -2.73
N GLN A 142 -15.59 -25.02 -2.22
CA GLN A 142 -17.05 -25.14 -2.18
C GLN A 142 -17.73 -24.05 -2.99
N TYR A 143 -18.85 -24.36 -3.66
CA TYR A 143 -19.66 -23.39 -4.39
C TYR A 143 -21.06 -23.28 -3.80
N ASN A 144 -21.44 -22.07 -3.37
CA ASN A 144 -22.77 -21.74 -2.90
C ASN A 144 -23.47 -20.82 -3.94
N PRO A 145 -24.47 -21.32 -4.69
CA PRO A 145 -25.18 -20.54 -5.71
C PRO A 145 -26.23 -19.58 -5.14
N GLU A 146 -26.60 -19.71 -3.87
CA GLU A 146 -27.65 -18.91 -3.22
C GLU A 146 -27.06 -17.64 -2.58
N LYS A 147 -25.91 -17.77 -1.92
CA LYS A 147 -25.16 -16.65 -1.34
C LYS A 147 -24.64 -15.72 -2.44
N ASN A 148 -25.01 -14.44 -2.36
CA ASN A 148 -24.57 -13.33 -3.24
C ASN A 148 -24.72 -13.63 -4.76
N HIS A 149 -25.74 -14.41 -5.15
CA HIS A 149 -25.97 -14.88 -6.53
C HIS A 149 -24.82 -15.71 -7.14
N GLY A 150 -23.97 -16.30 -6.30
CA GLY A 150 -22.82 -17.12 -6.65
C GLY A 150 -21.60 -16.75 -5.81
N THR A 151 -21.25 -17.59 -4.84
CA THR A 151 -20.05 -17.43 -3.99
C THR A 151 -19.24 -18.73 -4.00
N LEU A 152 -17.95 -18.65 -4.30
CA LEU A 152 -16.99 -19.70 -3.95
C LEU A 152 -16.46 -19.45 -2.54
N VAL A 153 -16.28 -20.53 -1.77
CA VAL A 153 -15.56 -20.52 -0.50
C VAL A 153 -14.41 -21.51 -0.63
N LEU A 154 -13.19 -21.02 -0.52
CA LEU A 154 -11.98 -21.82 -0.55
C LEU A 154 -11.34 -21.82 0.84
N ILE A 155 -11.15 -23.02 1.40
CA ILE A 155 -10.51 -23.24 2.69
C ILE A 155 -9.15 -23.88 2.44
N LEU A 156 -8.08 -23.27 2.95
CA LEU A 156 -6.70 -23.74 2.85
C LEU A 156 -6.14 -23.96 4.26
N ARG A 157 -5.41 -25.06 4.49
CA ARG A 157 -4.68 -25.27 5.74
C ARG A 157 -3.26 -24.70 5.62
N LYS A 158 -2.79 -23.97 6.63
CA LYS A 158 -1.43 -23.40 6.73
C LYS A 158 -0.43 -24.48 7.15
N GLU A 159 0.80 -24.41 6.65
CA GLU A 159 1.88 -25.31 7.11
C GLU A 159 2.34 -24.94 8.53
N GLU A 160 2.69 -23.67 8.75
CA GLU A 160 2.97 -23.11 10.09
C GLU A 160 1.69 -22.58 10.76
N GLU A 161 1.63 -22.68 12.09
CA GLU A 161 0.51 -22.11 12.86
C GLU A 161 0.80 -20.65 13.24
N GLY A 162 -0.07 -19.75 12.79
CA GLY A 162 0.07 -18.32 13.04
C GLY A 162 -1.02 -17.51 12.36
N TYR A 163 -1.14 -16.25 12.75
CA TYR A 163 -1.91 -15.26 12.00
C TYR A 163 -0.97 -14.59 11.01
N TRP A 164 -1.39 -14.49 9.75
CA TRP A 164 -0.67 -13.76 8.72
C TRP A 164 -1.06 -12.29 8.80
N GLU A 165 -0.07 -11.40 8.87
CA GLU A 165 -0.32 -9.96 8.85
C GLU A 165 -0.80 -9.51 7.46
N ASP A 166 -1.54 -8.40 7.40
CA ASP A 166 -1.84 -7.66 6.18
C ASP A 166 -2.67 -8.36 5.09
N LEU A 167 -3.50 -9.34 5.46
CA LEU A 167 -4.43 -9.98 4.51
C LEU A 167 -5.54 -9.06 3.97
N ASP A 168 -5.69 -7.87 4.54
CA ASP A 168 -6.55 -6.78 4.07
C ASP A 168 -5.87 -5.88 3.01
N LEU A 169 -4.54 -5.94 2.86
CA LEU A 169 -3.79 -5.21 1.83
C LEU A 169 -3.80 -5.97 0.50
N LEU A 170 -4.99 -6.08 -0.11
CA LEU A 170 -5.25 -6.97 -1.24
C LEU A 170 -4.37 -6.73 -2.48
N GLY A 171 -3.88 -5.51 -2.69
CA GLY A 171 -2.94 -5.20 -3.77
C GLY A 171 -1.55 -5.85 -3.57
N ARG A 172 -1.11 -6.02 -2.31
CA ARG A 172 0.13 -6.73 -1.95
C ARG A 172 0.05 -8.22 -2.29
N LEU A 173 -1.11 -8.84 -2.06
CA LEU A 173 -1.33 -10.25 -2.38
C LEU A 173 -1.31 -10.54 -3.89
N GLN A 174 -1.54 -9.56 -4.76
CA GLN A 174 -1.53 -9.77 -6.22
C GLN A 174 -0.17 -9.53 -6.91
N GLN A 175 0.87 -9.14 -6.15
CA GLN A 175 2.19 -8.84 -6.72
C GLN A 175 2.91 -10.09 -7.22
N PRO A 176 3.49 -10.12 -8.43
CA PRO A 176 4.22 -11.28 -8.94
C PRO A 176 5.46 -11.58 -8.09
N THR A 177 5.66 -12.83 -7.70
CA THR A 177 6.79 -13.25 -6.86
C THR A 177 8.15 -12.84 -7.43
N THR A 178 8.92 -12.06 -6.67
CA THR A 178 10.34 -11.87 -6.95
C THR A 178 11.12 -13.12 -6.52
N HIS A 179 11.37 -14.05 -7.46
CA HIS A 179 12.07 -15.30 -7.18
C HIS A 179 13.42 -15.08 -6.45
N ARG A 180 13.42 -15.34 -5.13
CA ARG A 180 14.66 -15.56 -4.36
C ARG A 180 15.34 -16.83 -4.90
N ARG A 181 16.31 -16.67 -5.79
CA ARG A 181 17.22 -17.78 -6.13
C ARG A 181 17.88 -18.28 -4.84
N PRO A 182 17.89 -19.60 -4.57
CA PRO A 182 18.47 -20.14 -3.34
C PRO A 182 19.96 -19.81 -3.24
N GLN A 183 20.42 -19.42 -2.06
CA GLN A 183 21.83 -19.17 -1.79
C GLN A 183 22.62 -20.49 -1.94
N GLN A 184 23.63 -20.50 -2.82
CA GLN A 184 24.64 -21.54 -2.83
C GLN A 184 25.95 -21.01 -2.23
N GLN A 185 26.56 -21.84 -1.38
CA GLN A 185 27.77 -21.52 -0.62
C GLN A 185 29.06 -21.64 -1.48
N PRO A 186 30.21 -21.12 -1.01
CA PRO A 186 31.13 -20.43 -1.92
C PRO A 186 32.28 -21.25 -2.50
N ALA A 187 32.92 -20.61 -3.48
CA ALA A 187 34.28 -20.82 -4.00
C ALA A 187 34.56 -21.99 -4.97
N THR A 188 34.95 -21.62 -6.19
CA THR A 188 36.31 -21.92 -6.70
C THR A 188 36.69 -20.97 -7.84
N THR A 189 37.98 -20.83 -8.12
CA THR A 189 38.55 -19.83 -9.05
C THR A 189 38.80 -20.37 -10.46
N ALA A 190 38.30 -19.72 -11.52
CA ALA A 190 38.91 -19.76 -12.86
C ALA A 190 38.38 -18.68 -13.84
N THR A 191 39.30 -17.86 -14.38
CA THR A 191 39.39 -17.29 -15.75
C THR A 191 38.18 -16.71 -16.51
N GLU A 192 38.46 -15.59 -17.19
CA GLU A 192 37.60 -14.83 -18.10
C GLU A 192 37.05 -15.62 -19.31
N ARG A 193 35.72 -15.57 -19.52
CA ARG A 193 35.12 -15.12 -20.80
C ARG A 193 33.60 -14.90 -20.77
N ASP A 194 33.15 -14.10 -21.74
CA ASP A 194 31.82 -14.01 -22.33
C ASP A 194 30.61 -13.77 -21.40
N VAL A 195 30.27 -12.49 -21.22
CA VAL A 195 29.00 -12.04 -20.62
C VAL A 195 27.94 -11.82 -21.72
N PRO A 196 26.79 -12.50 -21.70
CA PRO A 196 25.68 -12.23 -22.61
C PRO A 196 24.86 -11.03 -22.12
N SER A 197 25.11 -9.85 -22.68
CA SER A 197 24.35 -8.61 -22.40
C SER A 197 22.86 -8.78 -22.71
N THR A 198 22.05 -9.01 -21.68
CA THR A 198 20.59 -9.10 -21.80
C THR A 198 19.98 -7.71 -21.57
N THR A 199 20.05 -6.85 -22.58
CA THR A 199 19.38 -5.54 -22.57
C THR A 199 17.87 -5.73 -22.70
N TRP A 200 17.14 -5.49 -21.62
CA TRP A 200 15.68 -5.46 -21.64
C TRP A 200 15.19 -4.15 -22.27
N THR A 201 14.54 -4.24 -23.43
CA THR A 201 13.91 -3.10 -24.09
C THR A 201 12.56 -2.78 -23.43
N ALA A 202 12.43 -1.56 -22.90
CA ALA A 202 11.18 -1.07 -22.34
C ALA A 202 10.19 -0.73 -23.48
N THR A 203 9.33 -1.68 -23.84
CA THR A 203 8.30 -1.48 -24.88
C THR A 203 7.12 -0.69 -24.33
N ASN A 204 7.28 0.64 -24.26
CA ASN A 204 6.21 1.56 -23.86
C ASN A 204 5.06 1.52 -24.86
N SER A 205 3.91 1.00 -24.42
CA SER A 205 2.64 1.24 -25.11
C SER A 205 2.04 2.55 -24.60
N PRO A 206 1.52 3.45 -25.46
CA PRO A 206 0.78 4.62 -24.99
C PRO A 206 -0.50 4.17 -24.25
N LEU A 207 -0.91 4.92 -23.22
CA LEU A 207 -2.16 4.63 -22.49
C LEU A 207 -3.39 4.75 -23.41
N VAL A 208 -3.35 5.69 -24.35
CA VAL A 208 -4.37 5.84 -25.40
C VAL A 208 -4.00 4.98 -26.60
N LYS A 209 -4.85 3.99 -26.92
CA LYS A 209 -4.84 3.36 -28.25
C LYS A 209 -5.63 4.24 -29.20
N VAL A 210 -4.94 4.83 -30.16
CA VAL A 210 -5.56 5.58 -31.27
C VAL A 210 -6.46 4.63 -32.07
N ILE A 211 -7.78 4.83 -31.98
CA ILE A 211 -8.74 4.29 -32.95
C ILE A 211 -8.84 5.35 -34.06
N SER A 212 -7.94 5.28 -35.03
CA SER A 212 -8.03 6.11 -36.24
C SER A 212 -9.07 5.51 -37.19
N GLU A 213 -10.32 5.96 -37.07
CA GLU A 213 -11.29 5.80 -38.16
C GLU A 213 -10.84 6.64 -39.36
N HIS A 214 -10.13 6.05 -40.32
CA HIS A 214 -10.05 6.47 -41.72
C HIS A 214 -9.71 5.26 -42.59
N ASP A 215 -10.26 5.22 -43.80
CA ASP A 215 -10.24 4.04 -44.67
C ASP A 215 -8.90 3.76 -45.38
N ASN A 216 -8.66 2.45 -45.60
CA ASN A 216 -7.84 1.83 -46.66
C ASN A 216 -6.66 2.62 -47.27
N GLU A 217 -5.44 2.24 -46.93
CA GLU A 217 -4.38 2.05 -47.94
C GLU A 217 -3.40 0.93 -47.50
N GLU A 218 -2.49 0.51 -48.38
CA GLU A 218 -1.87 -0.82 -48.34
C GLU A 218 -0.70 -0.96 -47.33
N VAL A 219 -0.55 -2.14 -46.73
CA VAL A 219 0.53 -2.45 -45.77
C VAL A 219 1.77 -2.95 -46.52
N GLU A 220 2.80 -2.10 -46.60
CA GLU A 220 4.19 -2.56 -46.81
C GLU A 220 4.87 -2.77 -45.44
N ASP A 221 5.52 -3.92 -45.28
CA ASP A 221 6.04 -4.46 -44.00
C ASP A 221 7.58 -4.45 -44.02
N ASP A 222 8.18 -3.31 -43.67
CA ASP A 222 9.64 -3.17 -43.52
C ASP A 222 10.01 -2.18 -42.39
N ASP A 223 10.18 -2.71 -41.17
CA ASP A 223 10.63 -1.93 -40.01
C ASP A 223 11.82 -2.62 -39.31
N LYS A 224 13.00 -2.50 -39.94
CA LYS A 224 14.30 -2.84 -39.33
C LYS A 224 15.04 -1.57 -38.90
N LYS A 225 14.49 -0.85 -37.92
CA LYS A 225 15.21 0.25 -37.24
C LYS A 225 16.65 -0.13 -36.93
N THR A 226 17.58 0.70 -37.38
CA THR A 226 19.00 0.54 -37.13
C THR A 226 19.34 0.87 -35.68
N SER A 227 20.47 0.35 -35.19
CA SER A 227 20.94 0.64 -33.82
C SER A 227 21.15 2.15 -33.56
N ASN A 228 21.38 2.94 -34.61
CA ASN A 228 21.52 4.39 -34.51
C ASN A 228 20.18 5.08 -34.29
N GLU A 229 19.10 4.61 -34.93
CA GLU A 229 17.75 5.14 -34.72
C GLU A 229 17.22 4.75 -33.34
N VAL A 230 17.51 3.53 -32.86
CA VAL A 230 17.20 3.12 -31.47
C VAL A 230 17.97 3.97 -30.44
N MET A 231 19.24 4.30 -30.71
CA MET A 231 20.01 5.22 -29.86
C MET A 231 19.50 6.66 -29.93
N ALA A 232 19.02 7.12 -31.09
CA ALA A 232 18.39 8.43 -31.24
C ALA A 232 17.05 8.50 -30.50
N ASP A 233 16.20 7.48 -30.60
CA ASP A 233 14.95 7.35 -29.83
C ASP A 233 15.24 7.36 -28.31
N LEU A 234 16.26 6.65 -27.84
CA LEU A 234 16.69 6.66 -26.43
C LEU A 234 17.21 8.03 -25.96
N LEU A 235 18.03 8.71 -26.76
CA LEU A 235 18.50 10.06 -26.47
C LEU A 235 17.34 11.09 -26.50
N TYR A 236 16.34 10.88 -27.36
CA TYR A 236 15.14 11.71 -27.44
C TYR A 236 14.16 11.45 -26.29
N ILE A 237 14.16 10.24 -25.71
CA ILE A 237 13.45 9.95 -24.46
C ILE A 237 14.06 10.74 -23.29
N ASN A 238 15.39 10.76 -23.17
CA ASN A 238 16.10 11.50 -22.11
C ASN A 238 15.94 13.03 -22.17
N LYS A 239 15.46 13.61 -23.28
CA LYS A 239 15.22 15.06 -23.41
C LYS A 239 13.84 15.52 -22.93
N ARG A 240 12.94 14.61 -22.55
CA ARG A 240 11.53 14.94 -22.23
C ARG A 240 11.35 15.36 -20.78
N ALA A 241 10.34 16.20 -20.54
CA ALA A 241 9.78 16.35 -19.21
C ALA A 241 9.27 15.00 -18.70
N THR A 242 9.58 14.68 -17.44
CA THR A 242 9.06 13.49 -16.76
C THR A 242 8.26 13.90 -15.52
N TYR A 243 7.23 13.13 -15.20
CA TYR A 243 6.28 13.41 -14.11
C TYR A 243 5.59 12.13 -13.61
N GLY A 244 4.69 12.28 -12.63
CA GLY A 244 4.16 11.19 -11.82
C GLY A 244 5.15 10.76 -10.73
N LEU A 245 4.66 10.00 -9.75
CA LEU A 245 5.35 9.71 -8.46
C LEU A 245 6.83 9.30 -8.61
N PHE A 246 7.16 8.49 -9.61
CA PHE A 246 8.53 7.98 -9.84
C PHE A 246 9.17 8.47 -11.15
N ARG A 247 8.72 9.61 -11.72
CA ARG A 247 9.15 10.16 -13.03
C ARG A 247 8.96 9.20 -14.22
N GLN A 248 7.93 8.35 -14.15
CA GLN A 248 7.70 7.25 -15.10
C GLN A 248 6.83 7.63 -16.31
N PHE A 249 6.24 8.82 -16.33
CA PHE A 249 5.37 9.30 -17.42
C PHE A 249 5.96 10.52 -18.14
N SER A 250 5.63 10.65 -19.43
CA SER A 250 5.90 11.82 -20.29
C SER A 250 4.96 11.79 -21.52
N ASN A 251 4.76 12.90 -22.21
CA ASN A 251 3.90 13.02 -23.42
C ASN A 251 2.42 12.67 -23.20
N VAL A 252 1.96 12.58 -21.95
CA VAL A 252 0.59 12.26 -21.60
C VAL A 252 -0.33 13.46 -21.82
N PHE A 253 0.11 14.67 -21.45
CA PHE A 253 -0.68 15.89 -21.59
C PHE A 253 -0.62 16.49 -23.00
N ARG A 254 0.45 16.19 -23.76
CA ARG A 254 0.70 16.68 -25.12
C ARG A 254 -0.51 16.59 -26.06
N ASP A 255 -1.28 15.52 -26.00
CA ASP A 255 -2.42 15.31 -26.90
C ASP A 255 -3.69 16.01 -26.37
N TYR A 256 -3.92 16.08 -25.05
CA TYR A 256 -4.95 16.95 -24.43
C TYR A 256 -4.69 18.45 -24.67
N ALA A 257 -3.43 18.86 -24.78
CA ALA A 257 -3.05 20.24 -25.12
C ALA A 257 -3.48 20.62 -26.55
N ARG A 258 -3.46 19.68 -27.51
CA ARG A 258 -3.98 19.90 -28.88
C ARG A 258 -5.49 20.07 -28.92
N GLU A 259 -6.19 19.44 -27.98
CA GLU A 259 -7.64 19.56 -27.80
C GLU A 259 -8.03 20.79 -26.95
N GLY A 260 -7.04 21.49 -26.37
CA GLY A 260 -7.21 22.67 -25.53
C GLY A 260 -7.59 22.38 -24.07
N LEU A 261 -7.84 21.11 -23.73
CA LEU A 261 -8.35 20.66 -22.43
C LEU A 261 -7.36 20.83 -21.27
N ILE A 262 -6.06 20.92 -21.57
CA ILE A 262 -5.00 20.93 -20.55
C ILE A 262 -5.13 22.04 -19.49
N HIS A 263 -5.69 23.20 -19.86
CA HIS A 263 -5.89 24.32 -18.93
C HIS A 263 -6.97 24.05 -17.87
N ASP A 264 -7.84 23.07 -18.10
CA ASP A 264 -8.83 22.60 -17.13
C ASP A 264 -8.30 21.41 -16.29
N MET A 265 -7.09 20.91 -16.59
CA MET A 265 -6.43 19.78 -15.91
C MET A 265 -5.24 20.20 -15.02
N LEU A 266 -4.55 21.29 -15.37
CA LEU A 266 -3.30 21.74 -14.76
C LEU A 266 -3.28 23.26 -14.57
N GLU A 267 -2.61 23.75 -13.51
CA GLU A 267 -2.29 25.18 -13.39
C GLU A 267 -1.02 25.56 -14.16
N CYS A 268 -0.06 24.64 -14.27
CA CYS A 268 1.18 24.91 -14.98
C CYS A 268 0.99 25.03 -16.50
N PRO A 269 1.88 25.77 -17.20
CA PRO A 269 2.04 25.64 -18.65
C PRO A 269 2.31 24.19 -19.03
N ASN A 270 1.93 23.78 -20.25
CA ASN A 270 2.01 22.39 -20.70
C ASN A 270 3.41 21.80 -20.44
N PRO A 271 3.54 20.72 -19.62
CA PRO A 271 4.83 20.09 -19.36
C PRO A 271 5.44 19.43 -20.60
N ASP A 272 4.62 19.13 -21.62
CA ASP A 272 5.04 18.48 -22.86
C ASP A 272 5.22 19.45 -24.05
N ASP A 273 5.08 20.77 -23.87
CA ASP A 273 5.35 21.75 -24.93
C ASP A 273 6.86 21.91 -25.16
N ASP A 274 7.26 21.66 -26.41
CA ASP A 274 8.50 22.05 -27.10
C ASP A 274 9.77 22.31 -26.25
N VAL A 275 10.54 21.24 -26.04
CA VAL A 275 11.98 21.31 -25.70
C VAL A 275 12.82 21.65 -26.95
N TYR A 276 12.30 22.53 -27.82
CA TYR A 276 12.90 22.93 -29.10
C TYR A 276 13.47 24.36 -29.02
N ASP A 277 14.57 24.52 -28.29
CA ASP A 277 15.53 25.57 -28.63
C ASP A 277 16.65 24.97 -29.48
N GLU A 278 16.45 24.96 -30.80
CA GLU A 278 17.47 24.53 -31.77
C GLU A 278 18.57 25.59 -31.97
N SER A 279 18.56 26.72 -31.22
CA SER A 279 19.52 27.81 -31.42
C SER A 279 20.79 27.72 -30.57
N SER A 280 20.85 26.80 -29.58
CA SER A 280 22.05 26.57 -28.75
C SER A 280 22.84 25.33 -29.20
N ASP A 281 23.66 25.49 -30.26
CA ASP A 281 24.63 24.48 -30.75
C ASP A 281 25.85 24.30 -29.81
N ASP A 282 25.87 25.03 -28.68
CA ASP A 282 26.94 25.06 -27.66
C ASP A 282 26.38 24.76 -26.25
N CYS A 283 26.21 23.47 -25.86
CA CYS A 283 26.33 23.06 -24.44
C CYS A 283 26.62 21.55 -24.25
N GLU A 284 27.43 21.25 -23.23
CA GLU A 284 27.88 19.89 -22.91
C GLU A 284 26.92 19.20 -21.92
N THR A 285 26.21 18.15 -22.37
CA THR A 285 25.66 17.06 -21.53
C THR A 285 25.06 17.44 -20.17
N HIS A 286 24.29 18.52 -20.09
CA HIS A 286 23.52 18.88 -18.89
C HIS A 286 22.09 18.31 -18.97
N ASP A 287 21.55 17.92 -17.82
CA ASP A 287 20.20 17.35 -17.74
C ASP A 287 19.15 18.46 -17.92
N HIS A 288 18.64 18.59 -19.15
CA HIS A 288 17.56 19.54 -19.49
C HIS A 288 16.29 19.32 -18.66
N SER A 289 16.04 18.10 -18.17
CA SER A 289 14.90 17.80 -17.29
C SER A 289 15.02 18.62 -16.00
N GLU A 290 16.21 18.69 -15.40
CA GLU A 290 16.48 19.40 -14.15
C GLU A 290 16.35 20.92 -14.28
N GLN A 291 16.84 21.49 -15.38
CA GLN A 291 16.67 22.92 -15.68
C GLN A 291 15.20 23.27 -15.90
N HIS A 292 14.44 22.43 -16.59
CA HIS A 292 13.00 22.60 -16.78
C HIS A 292 12.24 22.49 -15.44
N ARG A 293 12.56 21.53 -14.56
CA ARG A 293 11.93 21.41 -13.22
C ARG A 293 12.14 22.68 -12.38
N ARG A 294 13.37 23.19 -12.32
CA ARG A 294 13.69 24.43 -11.60
C ARG A 294 12.97 25.65 -12.19
N SER A 295 12.80 25.69 -13.52
CA SER A 295 12.00 26.71 -14.20
C SER A 295 10.51 26.63 -13.79
N ARG A 296 9.89 25.42 -13.81
CA ARG A 296 8.50 25.23 -13.35
C ARG A 296 8.31 25.71 -11.91
N ARG A 297 9.21 25.35 -10.99
CA ARG A 297 9.14 25.79 -9.58
C ARG A 297 9.25 27.31 -9.43
N ALA A 298 10.14 27.97 -10.18
CA ALA A 298 10.25 29.42 -10.18
C ALA A 298 8.97 30.11 -10.71
N MET A 299 8.40 29.60 -11.81
CA MET A 299 7.13 30.08 -12.36
C MET A 299 5.96 29.85 -11.39
N ARG A 300 5.91 28.70 -10.69
CA ARG A 300 4.93 28.40 -9.64
C ARG A 300 5.00 29.43 -8.51
N MET A 301 6.18 29.64 -7.94
CA MET A 301 6.38 30.58 -6.83
C MET A 301 6.03 32.01 -7.22
N GLN A 302 6.30 32.42 -8.47
CA GLN A 302 5.85 33.70 -9.00
C GLN A 302 4.32 33.76 -9.14
N MET A 303 3.68 32.77 -9.78
CA MET A 303 2.23 32.77 -9.98
C MET A 303 1.44 32.72 -8.67
N GLU A 304 1.94 31.98 -7.67
CA GLU A 304 1.38 31.98 -6.31
C GLU A 304 1.41 33.37 -5.67
N ASN A 305 2.52 34.11 -5.82
CA ASN A 305 2.63 35.47 -5.31
C ASN A 305 1.74 36.45 -6.09
N ASP A 306 1.64 36.31 -7.42
CA ASP A 306 0.80 37.15 -8.29
C ASP A 306 -0.71 36.88 -8.08
N LYS A 307 -1.09 35.68 -7.62
CA LYS A 307 -2.48 35.29 -7.28
C LYS A 307 -2.86 35.56 -5.82
N PHE A 308 -1.91 35.79 -4.92
CA PHE A 308 -2.20 36.08 -3.52
C PHE A 308 -2.89 37.44 -3.37
N ASN A 309 -4.13 37.44 -2.89
CA ASN A 309 -4.91 38.65 -2.65
C ASN A 309 -4.91 38.99 -1.15
N SER A 310 -4.13 40.01 -0.77
CA SER A 310 -3.99 40.47 0.60
C SER A 310 -5.26 41.10 1.18
N GLU A 311 -6.05 41.84 0.38
CA GLU A 311 -7.34 42.39 0.84
C GLU A 311 -8.35 41.27 1.16
N ARG A 312 -8.35 40.18 0.36
CA ARG A 312 -9.18 39.01 0.62
C ARG A 312 -8.70 38.23 1.85
N TYR A 313 -7.38 38.01 2.00
CA TYR A 313 -6.83 37.34 3.18
C TYR A 313 -7.10 38.14 4.47
N LEU A 314 -7.01 39.47 4.45
CA LEU A 314 -7.34 40.32 5.59
C LEU A 314 -8.84 40.35 5.91
N SER A 315 -9.71 40.18 4.90
CA SER A 315 -11.15 39.96 5.11
C SER A 315 -11.41 38.62 5.80
N ASP A 316 -10.68 37.56 5.42
CA ASP A 316 -10.82 36.21 5.97
C ASP A 316 -10.11 36.00 7.32
N LEU A 317 -9.45 37.03 7.87
CA LEU A 317 -8.54 36.90 9.02
C LEU A 317 -9.26 36.63 10.36
N HIS A 318 -10.45 37.22 10.57
CA HIS A 318 -11.22 37.11 11.82
C HIS A 318 -12.43 36.17 11.68
N VAL A 319 -12.42 35.26 10.70
CA VAL A 319 -13.52 34.33 10.41
C VAL A 319 -13.91 33.46 11.62
N GLU A 320 -12.97 33.22 12.55
CA GLU A 320 -13.24 32.53 13.83
C GLU A 320 -14.12 33.35 14.80
N GLU A 321 -14.07 34.69 14.72
CA GLU A 321 -14.86 35.61 15.55
C GLU A 321 -16.18 36.03 14.89
N GLU A 322 -16.23 36.04 13.55
CA GLU A 322 -17.43 36.43 12.79
C GLU A 322 -18.52 35.33 12.77
N GLY A 323 -18.17 34.08 13.08
CA GLY A 323 -19.10 32.95 13.12
C GLY A 323 -19.55 32.49 11.74
N ASP A 324 -18.60 32.35 10.80
CA ASP A 324 -18.90 31.78 9.49
C ASP A 324 -19.25 30.29 9.61
N VAL A 325 -20.43 29.93 9.11
CA VAL A 325 -21.00 28.57 9.25
C VAL A 325 -20.16 27.52 8.52
N ILE A 326 -19.47 27.87 7.43
CA ILE A 326 -18.68 26.93 6.62
C ILE A 326 -17.32 26.69 7.31
N PHE A 327 -16.73 27.74 7.90
CA PHE A 327 -15.54 27.61 8.74
C PHE A 327 -15.82 26.82 10.03
N ASP A 328 -16.90 27.14 10.73
CA ASP A 328 -17.32 26.43 11.95
C ASP A 328 -17.60 24.96 11.67
N ALA A 329 -18.27 24.64 10.56
CA ALA A 329 -18.45 23.27 10.09
C ALA A 329 -17.09 22.59 9.85
N ALA A 330 -16.22 23.17 9.01
CA ALA A 330 -14.91 22.60 8.70
C ALA A 330 -14.05 22.39 9.96
N MET A 331 -14.07 23.31 10.93
CA MET A 331 -13.30 23.22 12.18
C MET A 331 -13.88 22.21 13.19
N SER A 332 -15.20 22.09 13.28
CA SER A 332 -15.87 21.14 14.18
C SER A 332 -15.98 19.71 13.61
N MET A 333 -15.88 19.55 12.29
CA MET A 333 -15.94 18.28 11.56
C MET A 333 -15.02 17.21 12.19
N VAL A 334 -15.57 16.01 12.40
CA VAL A 334 -14.85 14.85 12.95
C VAL A 334 -14.59 13.83 11.84
N PRO A 335 -13.45 13.89 11.14
CA PRO A 335 -13.13 12.98 10.04
C PRO A 335 -12.79 11.58 10.55
N HIS A 336 -12.88 10.57 9.67
CA HIS A 336 -12.72 9.15 10.03
C HIS A 336 -11.36 8.82 10.68
N TRP A 337 -10.29 9.54 10.33
CA TRP A 337 -8.97 9.39 10.97
C TRP A 337 -8.90 9.90 12.42
N MET A 338 -9.98 10.47 12.97
CA MET A 338 -10.12 10.76 14.41
C MET A 338 -10.75 9.59 15.19
N GLU A 339 -11.48 8.68 14.54
CA GLU A 339 -12.18 7.59 15.21
C GLU A 339 -11.18 6.58 15.80
N LYS A 340 -11.30 6.24 17.09
CA LYS A 340 -10.37 5.32 17.75
C LYS A 340 -10.45 3.91 17.12
N SER A 341 -9.30 3.32 16.86
CA SER A 341 -9.20 1.90 16.49
C SER A 341 -9.68 1.02 17.65
N LEU A 342 -10.37 -0.07 17.33
CA LEU A 342 -10.90 -1.03 18.32
C LEU A 342 -9.78 -1.63 19.18
N ASP A 343 -8.54 -1.67 18.68
CA ASP A 343 -7.35 -2.17 19.35
C ASP A 343 -6.92 -1.30 20.56
N GLU A 344 -7.46 -0.08 20.73
CA GLU A 344 -7.17 0.77 21.89
C GLU A 344 -8.07 0.47 23.12
N GLU A 345 -9.05 -0.44 23.03
CA GLU A 345 -9.91 -0.81 24.17
C GLU A 345 -9.24 -1.77 25.20
N ALA A 346 -8.00 -1.45 25.58
CA ALA A 346 -7.42 -1.96 26.82
C ALA A 346 -8.06 -1.22 28.02
N PRO A 347 -8.75 -1.91 28.96
CA PRO A 347 -9.63 -1.27 29.94
C PRO A 347 -8.87 -0.60 31.10
N THR A 348 -8.28 0.57 30.84
CA THR A 348 -7.73 1.45 31.89
C THR A 348 -8.86 2.17 32.62
N THR A 349 -9.21 1.68 33.82
CA THR A 349 -10.32 2.20 34.64
C THR A 349 -10.22 3.71 34.88
N ARG A 350 -11.16 4.48 34.32
CA ARG A 350 -11.40 5.90 34.64
C ARG A 350 -12.89 6.14 34.83
N ASN A 351 -13.24 7.04 35.74
CA ASN A 351 -14.64 7.28 36.13
C ASN A 351 -15.40 7.98 35.00
N ILE A 352 -16.51 7.38 34.56
CA ILE A 352 -17.38 7.91 33.50
C ILE A 352 -18.45 8.82 34.12
N SER A 353 -18.74 9.96 33.48
CA SER A 353 -19.85 10.85 33.83
C SER A 353 -21.15 10.43 33.13
N ASN A 354 -22.30 10.67 33.76
CA ASN A 354 -23.58 10.05 33.37
C ASN A 354 -24.08 10.40 31.95
N GLU A 355 -23.61 11.49 31.34
CA GLU A 355 -24.02 11.88 29.97
C GLU A 355 -23.38 10.96 28.91
N SER A 356 -22.10 10.60 29.07
CA SER A 356 -21.38 9.68 28.16
C SER A 356 -22.05 8.31 28.03
N ILE A 357 -22.77 7.87 29.06
CA ILE A 357 -23.44 6.56 29.11
C ILE A 357 -24.63 6.52 28.13
N VAL A 358 -25.27 7.66 27.87
CA VAL A 358 -26.47 7.73 27.01
C VAL A 358 -26.08 7.63 25.53
N ASP A 359 -24.98 8.28 25.13
CA ASP A 359 -24.44 8.16 23.78
C ASP A 359 -23.86 6.76 23.53
N ASP A 360 -23.10 6.20 24.48
CA ASP A 360 -22.63 4.79 24.39
C ASP A 360 -23.80 3.81 24.26
N MET A 361 -24.85 3.94 25.09
CA MET A 361 -26.05 3.11 24.95
C MET A 361 -26.72 3.28 23.57
N THR A 362 -26.82 4.49 23.05
CA THR A 362 -27.42 4.77 21.73
C THR A 362 -26.58 4.19 20.59
N ARG A 363 -25.25 4.19 20.75
CA ARG A 363 -24.27 3.61 19.82
C ARG A 363 -24.23 2.08 19.87
N CYS A 364 -24.41 1.48 21.05
CA CYS A 364 -24.55 0.03 21.21
C CYS A 364 -25.90 -0.48 20.67
N ILE A 365 -27.01 0.22 20.92
CA ILE A 365 -28.35 -0.17 20.46
C ILE A 365 -28.44 -0.13 18.92
N SER A 366 -27.79 0.83 18.26
CA SER A 366 -27.71 0.88 16.79
C SER A 366 -26.86 -0.26 16.21
N LYS A 367 -25.79 -0.70 16.89
CA LYS A 367 -25.02 -1.92 16.50
C LYS A 367 -25.79 -3.23 16.74
N LEU A 368 -26.63 -3.32 17.78
CA LEU A 368 -27.38 -4.53 18.17
C LEU A 368 -28.53 -4.93 17.23
N SER A 369 -28.72 -4.27 16.09
CA SER A 369 -29.87 -4.49 15.20
C SER A 369 -29.64 -5.51 14.07
N THR A 370 -28.45 -6.12 13.97
CA THR A 370 -28.11 -7.09 12.90
C THR A 370 -27.31 -8.30 13.38
N SER A 371 -28.02 -9.38 13.75
CA SER A 371 -27.63 -10.81 13.74
C SER A 371 -26.19 -11.20 14.15
N ASP A 372 -26.08 -11.99 15.22
CA ASP A 372 -24.85 -12.35 15.97
C ASP A 372 -23.74 -13.15 15.22
N ASP A 373 -23.84 -13.36 13.90
CA ASP A 373 -22.80 -14.01 13.07
C ASP A 373 -21.68 -13.04 12.61
N ASN A 374 -21.81 -11.74 12.86
CA ASN A 374 -20.97 -10.72 12.20
C ASN A 374 -19.66 -10.38 12.95
N ASP A 375 -19.62 -10.47 14.28
CA ASP A 375 -18.49 -9.99 15.08
C ASP A 375 -17.20 -10.80 14.87
N LEU A 376 -17.30 -12.08 14.48
CA LEU A 376 -16.14 -12.91 14.12
C LEU A 376 -15.63 -12.66 12.69
N ARG A 377 -16.44 -12.09 11.79
CA ARG A 377 -15.97 -11.67 10.46
C ARG A 377 -15.15 -10.39 10.51
N ASN A 378 -15.51 -9.46 11.40
CA ASN A 378 -14.99 -8.09 11.38
C ASN A 378 -13.54 -7.93 11.91
N GLN A 379 -12.94 -8.99 12.48
CA GLN A 379 -11.58 -8.95 13.03
C GLN A 379 -10.45 -8.98 11.97
N CYS A 380 -10.77 -9.01 10.68
CA CYS A 380 -9.77 -9.12 9.60
C CYS A 380 -9.87 -8.04 8.50
N SER A 381 -10.88 -7.17 8.52
CA SER A 381 -11.10 -6.17 7.47
C SER A 381 -11.17 -4.75 8.03
N PHE A 382 -10.07 -3.99 7.92
CA PHE A 382 -10.08 -2.55 8.16
C PHE A 382 -10.90 -1.80 7.09
N PHE A 383 -10.82 -2.26 5.85
CA PHE A 383 -11.49 -1.71 4.68
C PHE A 383 -12.90 -2.26 4.49
N ASP A 384 -13.80 -1.46 3.92
CA ASP A 384 -15.12 -1.94 3.50
C ASP A 384 -15.06 -2.79 2.20
N ALA A 385 -16.21 -3.29 1.74
CA ALA A 385 -16.30 -4.19 0.59
C ALA A 385 -16.09 -3.52 -0.78
N GLU A 386 -16.15 -2.19 -0.86
CA GLU A 386 -15.91 -1.38 -2.06
C GLU A 386 -14.44 -0.94 -2.08
N GLU A 387 -13.93 -0.42 -0.95
CA GLU A 387 -12.51 -0.13 -0.71
C GLU A 387 -11.62 -1.36 -0.97
N SER A 388 -11.98 -2.52 -0.41
CA SER A 388 -11.27 -3.78 -0.62
C SER A 388 -11.29 -4.19 -2.10
N HIS A 389 -12.43 -4.01 -2.78
CA HIS A 389 -12.52 -4.34 -4.21
C HIS A 389 -11.63 -3.42 -5.05
N LEU A 390 -11.60 -2.12 -4.73
CA LEU A 390 -10.75 -1.14 -5.41
C LEU A 390 -9.26 -1.46 -5.17
N LEU A 391 -8.85 -1.79 -3.94
CA LEU A 391 -7.47 -2.28 -3.68
C LEU A 391 -7.12 -3.53 -4.49
N ALA A 392 -8.07 -4.45 -4.65
CA ALA A 392 -7.89 -5.66 -5.43
C ALA A 392 -7.87 -5.43 -6.96
N THR A 393 -8.39 -4.32 -7.48
CA THR A 393 -8.31 -3.96 -8.91
C THR A 393 -7.17 -2.99 -9.22
N LEU A 394 -6.70 -2.22 -8.24
CA LEU A 394 -5.51 -1.36 -8.32
C LEU A 394 -4.17 -2.11 -8.18
N ALA A 395 -4.21 -3.43 -8.03
CA ALA A 395 -3.04 -4.31 -8.01
C ALA A 395 -2.03 -3.96 -9.12
N PRO A 396 -0.70 -4.02 -8.85
CA PRO A 396 0.29 -3.32 -9.65
C PRO A 396 0.44 -3.89 -11.08
N SER A 397 -0.29 -3.25 -12.00
CA SER A 397 -0.02 -3.29 -13.43
C SER A 397 1.40 -2.78 -13.73
N ARG A 398 1.91 -3.02 -14.94
CA ARG A 398 3.25 -2.56 -15.37
C ARG A 398 3.45 -1.04 -15.28
N SER A 399 2.38 -0.25 -15.21
CA SER A 399 2.38 1.20 -15.01
C SER A 399 2.48 1.63 -13.54
N ASN A 400 2.16 0.75 -12.59
CA ASN A 400 1.96 1.11 -11.17
C ASN A 400 3.00 0.41 -10.26
N CYS A 401 3.87 -0.41 -10.84
CA CYS A 401 4.85 -1.22 -10.13
C CYS A 401 6.03 -0.37 -9.63
N ARG A 402 6.41 -0.52 -8.35
CA ARG A 402 7.56 0.16 -7.76
C ARG A 402 8.85 -0.16 -8.55
N PRO A 403 9.73 0.83 -8.83
CA PRO A 403 11.04 0.56 -9.40
C PRO A 403 11.81 -0.47 -8.57
N MET A 404 12.28 -1.55 -9.21
CA MET A 404 12.87 -2.75 -8.57
C MET A 404 14.08 -2.46 -7.66
N HIS A 405 14.67 -1.27 -7.76
CA HIS A 405 15.58 -0.71 -6.78
C HIS A 405 15.29 0.81 -6.65
N LEU A 406 14.48 1.19 -5.67
CA LEU A 406 14.21 2.58 -5.34
C LEU A 406 15.38 3.14 -4.50
N SER A 407 15.75 4.41 -4.68
CA SER A 407 16.76 5.06 -3.83
C SER A 407 16.09 5.75 -2.65
N ALA A 408 16.80 5.90 -1.52
CA ALA A 408 16.28 6.59 -0.33
C ALA A 408 15.81 8.03 -0.63
N GLU A 409 16.44 8.71 -1.60
CA GLU A 409 16.01 10.02 -2.10
C GLU A 409 14.63 9.95 -2.79
N LYS A 410 14.37 8.91 -3.58
CA LYS A 410 13.07 8.70 -4.24
C LYS A 410 11.99 8.20 -3.28
N GLU A 411 12.35 7.38 -2.29
CA GLU A 411 11.46 7.00 -1.20
C GLU A 411 11.06 8.23 -0.38
N ARG A 412 12.03 9.09 -0.06
CA ARG A 412 11.76 10.35 0.63
C ARG A 412 10.95 11.33 -0.23
N SER A 413 11.19 11.41 -1.53
CA SER A 413 10.37 12.19 -2.48
C SER A 413 8.93 11.67 -2.55
N ALA A 414 8.72 10.35 -2.47
CA ALA A 414 7.38 9.76 -2.39
C ALA A 414 6.67 10.06 -1.06
N TYR A 415 7.40 10.06 0.08
CA TYR A 415 6.87 10.54 1.37
C TYR A 415 6.48 12.02 1.34
N LEU A 416 7.23 12.88 0.65
CA LEU A 416 6.90 14.30 0.47
C LEU A 416 5.68 14.50 -0.45
N CYS A 417 5.57 13.73 -1.54
CA CYS A 417 4.38 13.69 -2.40
C CYS A 417 3.13 13.19 -1.65
N LEU A 418 3.31 12.22 -0.75
CA LEU A 418 2.25 11.73 0.12
C LEU A 418 1.77 12.82 1.10
N VAL A 419 2.69 13.57 1.72
CA VAL A 419 2.37 14.75 2.55
C VAL A 419 1.58 15.79 1.77
N ASP A 420 2.03 16.12 0.56
CA ASP A 420 1.41 17.11 -0.31
C ASP A 420 -0.04 16.74 -0.68
N VAL A 421 -0.23 15.53 -1.18
CA VAL A 421 -1.53 15.03 -1.64
C VAL A 421 -2.50 14.78 -0.48
N LEU A 422 -2.02 14.29 0.67
CA LEU A 422 -2.88 14.09 1.85
C LEU A 422 -3.32 15.41 2.49
N PHE A 423 -2.50 16.47 2.49
CA PHE A 423 -2.92 17.81 2.93
C PHE A 423 -4.10 18.29 2.07
N ALA A 424 -3.96 18.20 0.74
CA ALA A 424 -4.98 18.67 -0.20
C ALA A 424 -6.32 17.91 -0.05
N TYR A 425 -6.26 16.59 0.08
CA TYR A 425 -7.43 15.76 0.39
C TYR A 425 -8.05 16.07 1.77
N ALA A 426 -7.24 16.24 2.82
CA ALA A 426 -7.75 16.48 4.16
C ALA A 426 -8.38 17.88 4.29
N PHE A 427 -7.88 18.87 3.54
CA PHE A 427 -8.52 20.19 3.40
C PHE A 427 -9.92 20.05 2.80
N ASP A 428 -10.02 19.44 1.61
CA ASP A 428 -11.31 19.24 0.93
C ASP A 428 -12.30 18.49 1.83
N HIS A 429 -11.90 17.34 2.37
CA HIS A 429 -12.71 16.50 3.26
C HIS A 429 -13.19 17.21 4.54
N ARG A 430 -12.48 18.24 5.03
CA ARG A 430 -13.03 19.11 6.09
C ARG A 430 -14.08 20.06 5.54
N THR A 431 -13.78 20.76 4.45
CA THR A 431 -14.67 21.77 3.86
C THR A 431 -15.94 21.22 3.21
N THR A 432 -15.99 19.91 2.94
CA THR A 432 -17.15 19.20 2.38
C THR A 432 -17.89 18.31 3.39
N GLU A 433 -17.53 18.38 4.68
CA GLU A 433 -18.03 17.50 5.75
C GLU A 433 -17.87 15.98 5.46
N GLY A 434 -17.01 15.61 4.50
CA GLY A 434 -16.74 14.24 4.08
C GLY A 434 -17.62 13.72 2.92
N ASP A 435 -18.47 14.56 2.32
CA ASP A 435 -19.28 14.23 1.13
C ASP A 435 -18.79 15.04 -0.09
N PRO A 436 -17.94 14.47 -0.97
CA PRO A 436 -17.24 15.24 -1.99
C PRO A 436 -18.14 15.95 -3.00
N THR A 437 -17.76 17.17 -3.34
CA THR A 437 -18.50 18.05 -4.26
C THR A 437 -17.92 18.03 -5.67
N VAL A 438 -18.61 18.66 -6.63
CA VAL A 438 -18.08 18.87 -8.00
C VAL A 438 -16.74 19.63 -7.99
N GLU A 439 -16.55 20.54 -7.04
CA GLU A 439 -15.32 21.34 -6.87
C GLU A 439 -14.20 20.58 -6.14
N SER A 440 -14.46 19.41 -5.57
CA SER A 440 -13.48 18.69 -4.74
C SER A 440 -12.28 18.20 -5.56
N SER A 441 -12.51 17.71 -6.78
CA SER A 441 -11.40 17.32 -7.66
C SER A 441 -10.49 18.52 -8.02
N TRP A 442 -11.07 19.69 -8.25
CA TRP A 442 -10.33 20.94 -8.49
C TRP A 442 -9.61 21.44 -7.24
N THR A 443 -10.29 21.43 -6.09
CA THR A 443 -9.74 21.88 -4.80
C THR A 443 -8.52 21.05 -4.40
N ILE A 444 -8.57 19.73 -4.57
CA ILE A 444 -7.44 18.86 -4.28
C ILE A 444 -6.32 19.04 -5.32
N MET A 445 -6.65 19.12 -6.62
CA MET A 445 -5.68 19.38 -7.69
C MET A 445 -4.92 20.70 -7.45
N ILE A 446 -5.63 21.79 -7.16
CA ILE A 446 -5.04 23.12 -7.03
C ILE A 446 -4.27 23.30 -5.71
N LEU A 447 -4.66 22.61 -4.63
CA LEU A 447 -3.90 22.67 -3.38
C LEU A 447 -2.58 21.88 -3.44
N SER A 448 -2.58 20.71 -4.09
CA SER A 448 -1.36 19.90 -4.23
C SER A 448 -0.41 20.46 -5.31
N VAL A 449 0.86 20.63 -4.98
CA VAL A 449 1.90 21.03 -5.96
C VAL A 449 2.29 19.89 -6.90
N SER A 450 2.20 18.64 -6.45
CA SER A 450 2.43 17.44 -7.28
C SER A 450 1.39 17.28 -8.37
N LEU A 451 0.13 17.66 -8.09
CA LEU A 451 -0.96 17.60 -9.05
C LEU A 451 -0.95 18.83 -9.98
N SER A 452 -1.15 20.03 -9.44
CA SER A 452 -1.31 21.27 -10.24
C SER A 452 -0.10 21.70 -11.07
N TRP A 453 1.13 21.38 -10.63
CA TRP A 453 2.38 21.81 -11.29
C TRP A 453 3.31 20.68 -11.70
N LEU A 454 2.96 19.43 -11.37
CA LEU A 454 3.85 18.27 -11.56
C LEU A 454 5.21 18.52 -10.89
N GLU A 455 5.18 19.09 -9.68
CA GLU A 455 6.35 19.30 -8.83
C GLU A 455 6.98 17.93 -8.48
N ILE A 456 8.31 17.89 -8.42
CA ILE A 456 9.07 16.72 -8.02
C ILE A 456 10.05 17.16 -6.95
N PHE A 457 9.98 16.52 -5.80
CA PHE A 457 10.77 16.90 -4.62
C PHE A 457 12.20 16.34 -4.72
N ASP A 458 13.17 17.15 -4.33
CA ASP A 458 14.60 16.84 -4.32
C ASP A 458 15.18 16.79 -2.89
N PRO A 459 14.95 15.70 -2.13
CA PRO A 459 15.66 15.48 -0.87
C PRO A 459 17.19 15.47 -1.07
N PRO A 460 17.99 16.02 -0.15
CA PRO A 460 17.60 16.62 1.13
C PRO A 460 17.29 18.13 1.07
N TYR A 461 17.23 18.73 -0.13
CA TYR A 461 16.99 20.18 -0.29
C TYR A 461 15.54 20.56 0.00
N ASP A 462 14.60 19.72 -0.44
CA ASP A 462 13.17 19.87 -0.11
C ASP A 462 12.85 19.15 1.19
N THR A 463 12.37 19.90 2.20
CA THR A 463 11.98 19.34 3.50
C THR A 463 10.46 19.21 3.65
N ILE A 464 10.01 18.47 4.67
CA ILE A 464 8.59 18.38 5.05
C ILE A 464 8.00 19.78 5.25
N ALA A 465 8.72 20.66 5.95
CA ALA A 465 8.25 21.99 6.28
C ALA A 465 8.10 22.88 5.04
N ASP A 466 8.93 22.69 3.99
CA ASP A 466 8.79 23.45 2.74
C ASP A 466 7.53 23.03 1.96
N VAL A 467 7.23 21.73 1.93
CA VAL A 467 5.98 21.21 1.35
C VAL A 467 4.76 21.72 2.11
N LEU A 468 4.79 21.67 3.45
CA LEU A 468 3.71 22.24 4.27
C LEU A 468 3.55 23.75 4.02
N ARG A 469 4.64 24.52 3.95
CA ARG A 469 4.58 25.97 3.65
C ARG A 469 4.06 26.28 2.26
N TRP A 470 4.37 25.47 1.25
CA TRP A 470 3.75 25.60 -0.07
C TRP A 470 2.24 25.35 0.02
N ASN A 471 1.81 24.29 0.70
CA ASN A 471 0.39 23.91 0.75
C ASN A 471 -0.45 24.85 1.63
N ILE A 472 0.11 25.32 2.74
CA ILE A 472 -0.45 26.42 3.54
C ILE A 472 -0.60 27.65 2.65
N ARG A 473 0.46 28.13 1.98
CA ARG A 473 0.36 29.29 1.06
C ARG A 473 -0.74 29.10 0.00
N ARG A 474 -0.83 27.92 -0.63
CA ARG A 474 -1.87 27.62 -1.63
C ARG A 474 -3.28 27.62 -1.02
N SER A 475 -3.46 27.12 0.21
CA SER A 475 -4.73 27.23 0.94
C SER A 475 -5.16 28.66 1.29
N LEU A 476 -4.23 29.63 1.28
CA LEU A 476 -4.56 31.06 1.42
C LEU A 476 -4.78 31.77 0.07
N ILE A 477 -4.45 31.13 -1.06
CA ILE A 477 -4.51 31.71 -2.42
C ILE A 477 -5.77 31.27 -3.19
N TYR A 478 -6.11 29.98 -3.16
CA TYR A 478 -7.11 29.40 -4.08
C TYR A 478 -8.52 29.20 -3.51
N PRO A 479 -8.71 28.51 -2.36
CA PRO A 479 -10.04 28.04 -1.95
C PRO A 479 -11.03 29.16 -1.58
N TYR A 480 -12.25 28.73 -1.24
CA TYR A 480 -13.27 29.63 -0.66
C TYR A 480 -12.85 30.14 0.73
N LEU A 481 -12.53 29.24 1.66
CA LEU A 481 -11.99 29.58 2.99
C LEU A 481 -10.47 29.76 2.92
N ARG A 482 -9.95 30.90 3.40
CA ARG A 482 -8.52 31.24 3.36
C ARG A 482 -7.96 31.55 4.76
N SER A 483 -8.37 30.75 5.75
CA SER A 483 -7.93 30.89 7.14
C SER A 483 -6.67 30.06 7.42
N HIS A 484 -5.64 30.71 7.97
CA HIS A 484 -4.41 30.05 8.41
C HIS A 484 -4.66 29.01 9.52
N ALA A 485 -5.62 29.26 10.41
CA ALA A 485 -5.97 28.32 11.47
C ALA A 485 -6.57 27.01 10.92
N LEU A 486 -7.34 27.08 9.83
CA LEU A 486 -7.77 25.88 9.10
C LEU A 486 -6.57 25.15 8.49
N SER A 487 -5.61 25.85 7.90
CA SER A 487 -4.38 25.25 7.36
C SER A 487 -3.58 24.50 8.44
N LEU A 488 -3.42 25.08 9.64
CA LEU A 488 -2.77 24.44 10.78
C LEU A 488 -3.56 23.23 11.32
N LYS A 489 -4.91 23.30 11.29
CA LYS A 489 -5.78 22.15 11.59
C LYS A 489 -5.52 20.99 10.63
N ILE A 490 -5.35 21.27 9.32
CA ILE A 490 -4.98 20.25 8.32
C ILE A 490 -3.59 19.68 8.55
N CYS A 491 -2.58 20.48 8.90
CA CYS A 491 -1.26 19.97 9.31
C CYS A 491 -1.36 18.99 10.50
N THR A 492 -2.20 19.33 11.48
CA THR A 492 -2.47 18.46 12.64
C THR A 492 -3.15 17.15 12.23
N ASP A 493 -4.09 17.20 11.28
CA ASP A 493 -4.79 16.02 10.78
C ASP A 493 -3.90 15.12 9.92
N LEU A 494 -3.05 15.69 9.06
CA LEU A 494 -2.01 14.96 8.32
C LEU A 494 -1.11 14.16 9.28
N CYS A 495 -0.66 14.78 10.36
CA CYS A 495 0.14 14.14 11.40
C CYS A 495 -0.59 12.92 12.01
N ARG A 496 -1.90 13.00 12.21
CA ARG A 496 -2.73 11.89 12.71
C ARG A 496 -2.91 10.79 11.67
N ILE A 497 -3.22 11.14 10.42
CA ILE A 497 -3.39 10.20 9.30
C ILE A 497 -2.13 9.32 9.15
N ILE A 498 -0.94 9.93 9.18
CA ILE A 498 0.33 9.22 8.99
C ILE A 498 0.73 8.44 10.25
N SER A 499 0.61 9.03 11.45
CA SER A 499 1.01 8.36 12.70
C SER A 499 0.14 7.16 13.09
N ARG A 500 -1.09 7.09 12.56
CA ARG A 500 -2.00 5.93 12.66
C ARG A 500 -1.67 4.80 11.69
N GLY A 501 -0.69 4.99 10.80
CA GLY A 501 -0.18 3.94 9.94
C GLY A 501 -0.89 3.81 8.60
N ARG A 502 -0.35 2.91 7.77
CA ARG A 502 -0.64 2.87 6.34
C ARG A 502 -2.08 2.52 5.97
N ARG A 503 -2.83 1.84 6.86
CA ARG A 503 -4.26 1.54 6.65
C ARG A 503 -5.11 2.81 6.54
N VAL A 504 -4.90 3.79 7.43
CA VAL A 504 -5.60 5.08 7.40
C VAL A 504 -5.18 5.89 6.17
N ILE A 505 -3.88 5.92 5.87
CA ILE A 505 -3.36 6.56 4.64
C ILE A 505 -4.03 5.98 3.39
N ILE A 506 -4.10 4.65 3.27
CA ILE A 506 -4.69 3.97 2.11
C ILE A 506 -6.18 4.30 2.00
N ARG A 507 -6.96 4.34 3.09
CA ARG A 507 -8.37 4.80 3.06
C ARG A 507 -8.49 6.22 2.50
N CYS A 508 -7.65 7.15 2.97
CA CYS A 508 -7.61 8.52 2.43
C CYS A 508 -7.33 8.53 0.91
N LEU A 509 -6.35 7.74 0.46
CA LEU A 509 -5.99 7.64 -0.96
C LEU A 509 -7.07 6.94 -1.81
N LEU A 510 -7.84 5.99 -1.27
CA LEU A 510 -8.96 5.32 -1.97
C LEU A 510 -10.17 6.25 -2.16
N GLN A 511 -10.49 7.05 -1.14
CA GLN A 511 -11.51 8.09 -1.25
C GLN A 511 -11.09 9.15 -2.27
N LEU A 512 -9.84 9.62 -2.19
CA LEU A 512 -9.23 10.50 -3.18
C LEU A 512 -9.28 9.92 -4.61
N HIS A 513 -8.95 8.64 -4.80
CA HIS A 513 -9.04 7.99 -6.11
C HIS A 513 -10.46 8.10 -6.66
N SER A 514 -11.48 7.85 -5.84
CA SER A 514 -12.89 7.98 -6.24
C SER A 514 -13.30 9.42 -6.61
N ILE A 515 -12.80 10.43 -5.88
CA ILE A 515 -13.03 11.86 -6.20
C ILE A 515 -12.43 12.21 -7.57
N MET A 516 -11.22 11.73 -7.86
CA MET A 516 -10.54 12.00 -9.13
C MET A 516 -11.16 11.22 -10.28
N GLU A 517 -11.54 9.94 -10.09
CA GLU A 517 -12.14 9.09 -11.14
C GLU A 517 -13.50 9.64 -11.63
N MET A 518 -14.23 10.35 -10.76
CA MET A 518 -15.50 11.01 -11.12
C MET A 518 -15.32 12.32 -11.90
N SER A 519 -14.08 12.82 -12.03
CA SER A 519 -13.77 14.12 -12.64
C SER A 519 -13.34 13.98 -14.11
N GLU A 520 -14.07 14.63 -15.01
CA GLU A 520 -13.78 14.63 -16.45
C GLU A 520 -12.39 15.20 -16.79
N SER A 521 -11.84 16.10 -15.96
CA SER A 521 -10.49 16.68 -16.13
C SER A 521 -9.41 15.96 -15.31
N HIS A 522 -9.74 15.44 -14.13
CA HIS A 522 -8.72 15.07 -13.12
C HIS A 522 -8.49 13.56 -12.94
N TYR A 523 -9.29 12.68 -13.56
CA TYR A 523 -9.14 11.22 -13.49
C TYR A 523 -7.72 10.72 -13.82
N LEU A 524 -7.00 11.42 -14.69
CA LEU A 524 -5.65 11.05 -15.11
C LEU A 524 -4.65 11.01 -13.93
N PHE A 525 -4.87 11.82 -12.88
CA PHE A 525 -4.01 11.83 -11.71
C PHE A 525 -4.04 10.51 -10.91
N ASN A 526 -5.08 9.69 -11.06
CA ASN A 526 -5.09 8.34 -10.51
C ASN A 526 -3.92 7.53 -11.08
N LYS A 527 -3.77 7.51 -12.41
CA LYS A 527 -2.69 6.77 -13.07
C LYS A 527 -1.32 7.43 -12.89
N LEU A 528 -1.24 8.75 -12.75
CA LEU A 528 0.03 9.47 -12.57
C LEU A 528 0.59 9.42 -11.14
N TYR A 529 -0.27 9.48 -10.12
CA TYR A 529 0.13 9.60 -8.71
C TYR A 529 -0.63 8.68 -7.75
N ILE A 530 -1.96 8.56 -7.84
CA ILE A 530 -2.75 7.91 -6.77
C ILE A 530 -2.61 6.38 -6.77
N ASP A 531 -2.74 5.68 -7.91
CA ASP A 531 -2.48 4.23 -7.95
C ASP A 531 -1.02 3.90 -7.56
N PRO A 532 0.02 4.62 -8.05
CA PRO A 532 1.39 4.43 -7.60
C PRO A 532 1.58 4.67 -6.09
N LEU A 533 0.93 5.69 -5.50
CA LEU A 533 0.97 5.94 -4.05
C LEU A 533 0.30 4.79 -3.27
N ILE A 534 -0.90 4.36 -3.67
CA ILE A 534 -1.62 3.23 -3.06
C ILE A 534 -0.80 1.93 -3.15
N SER A 535 -0.14 1.69 -4.28
CA SER A 535 0.72 0.52 -4.49
C SER A 535 1.96 0.57 -3.59
N TRP A 536 2.65 1.72 -3.55
CA TRP A 536 3.87 1.91 -2.77
C TRP A 536 3.60 1.89 -1.24
N VAL A 537 2.53 2.51 -0.77
CA VAL A 537 2.17 2.54 0.67
C VAL A 537 1.80 1.15 1.20
N GLN A 538 1.27 0.24 0.37
CA GLN A 538 1.06 -1.17 0.73
C GLN A 538 2.36 -1.97 0.92
N GLU A 539 3.46 -1.54 0.27
CA GLU A 539 4.79 -2.14 0.43
C GLU A 539 5.62 -1.54 1.57
N CYS A 540 5.28 -0.33 2.03
CA CYS A 540 6.01 0.35 3.10
C CYS A 540 5.89 -0.40 4.43
N ASN A 541 6.98 -0.44 5.21
CA ASN A 541 6.97 -1.03 6.53
C ASN A 541 6.19 -0.16 7.52
N GLU A 542 5.37 -0.76 8.36
CA GLU A 542 4.54 -0.04 9.35
C GLU A 542 5.38 0.82 10.31
N SER A 543 6.60 0.38 10.65
CA SER A 543 7.55 1.17 11.43
C SER A 543 8.03 2.43 10.70
N GLU A 544 8.39 2.34 9.42
CA GLU A 544 8.91 3.48 8.64
C GLU A 544 7.85 4.58 8.49
N VAL A 545 6.60 4.19 8.22
CA VAL A 545 5.45 5.11 8.12
C VAL A 545 5.21 5.82 9.46
N ARG A 546 5.25 5.08 10.58
CA ARG A 546 5.06 5.65 11.92
C ARG A 546 6.27 6.43 12.43
N ASP A 547 7.47 6.16 11.92
CA ASP A 547 8.69 6.93 12.19
C ASP A 547 8.63 8.27 11.46
N PHE A 548 8.19 8.29 10.20
CA PHE A 548 7.91 9.51 9.45
C PHE A 548 6.77 10.34 10.07
N GLY A 549 5.72 9.69 10.61
CA GLY A 549 4.68 10.37 11.37
C GLY A 549 5.20 11.15 12.59
N ARG A 550 6.13 10.55 13.36
CA ARG A 550 6.79 11.23 14.49
C ARG A 550 7.75 12.34 14.08
N GLU A 551 8.30 12.29 12.87
CA GLU A 551 9.09 13.40 12.31
C GLU A 551 8.20 14.62 12.02
N ILE A 552 7.02 14.41 11.45
CA ILE A 552 6.01 15.46 11.23
C ILE A 552 5.53 16.03 12.58
N GLU A 553 5.24 15.16 13.56
CA GLU A 553 4.84 15.57 14.91
C GLU A 553 5.88 16.49 15.57
N ALA A 554 7.17 16.11 15.49
CA ALA A 554 8.26 16.91 16.05
C ALA A 554 8.40 18.28 15.36
N LEU A 555 8.18 18.37 14.04
CA LEU A 555 8.23 19.64 13.31
C LEU A 555 7.10 20.59 13.73
N LEU A 556 5.86 20.08 13.83
CA LEU A 556 4.69 20.90 14.23
C LEU A 556 4.78 21.37 15.68
N VAL A 557 5.37 20.56 16.58
CA VAL A 557 5.68 20.98 17.95
C VAL A 557 6.79 22.04 17.98
N ASN A 558 7.81 21.96 17.13
CA ASN A 558 8.85 22.99 17.09
C ASN A 558 8.33 24.33 16.56
N GLU A 559 7.61 24.34 15.42
CA GLU A 559 7.06 25.59 14.85
C GLU A 559 6.05 26.27 15.79
N THR A 560 5.33 25.52 16.64
CA THR A 560 4.43 26.13 17.65
C THR A 560 5.16 26.75 18.84
N ASN A 561 6.30 26.19 19.30
CA ASN A 561 7.08 26.80 20.38
C ASN A 561 7.85 28.05 19.93
N GLU A 562 8.19 28.19 18.65
CA GLU A 562 8.98 29.31 18.13
C GLU A 562 8.17 30.63 18.12
N TYR A 563 6.84 30.57 17.96
CA TYR A 563 5.95 31.74 18.04
C TYR A 563 5.67 32.24 19.46
N ASP A 564 5.84 31.42 20.50
CA ASP A 564 5.60 31.81 21.90
C ASP A 564 6.75 32.65 22.50
N ASP A 565 7.97 32.60 21.92
CA ASP A 565 9.18 33.26 22.45
C ASP A 565 9.39 34.69 21.87
N GLU A 566 8.85 34.99 20.68
CA GLU A 566 8.87 36.36 20.10
C GLU A 566 7.79 37.31 20.68
N GLY A 567 7.01 36.84 21.67
CA GLY A 567 5.80 37.52 22.15
C GLY A 567 5.95 38.51 23.32
N VAL A 568 7.16 38.78 23.82
CA VAL A 568 7.35 39.56 25.08
C VAL A 568 8.54 40.55 25.04
N ASP A 569 8.60 41.41 24.02
CA ASP A 569 9.25 42.73 24.18
C ASP A 569 8.20 43.73 24.69
N ASP A 570 8.09 43.83 26.03
CA ASP A 570 7.19 44.75 26.73
C ASP A 570 7.79 46.17 26.73
N ASP A 571 7.53 46.90 25.63
CA ASP A 571 7.93 48.31 25.38
C ASP A 571 7.31 49.26 26.43
N SER A 572 7.92 49.21 27.61
CA SER A 572 7.64 50.08 28.75
C SER A 572 8.35 51.42 28.54
N ASP A 573 7.73 52.28 27.73
CA ASP A 573 8.09 53.69 27.55
C ASP A 573 8.12 54.40 28.92
N ASP A 574 9.32 54.52 29.48
CA ASP A 574 9.59 55.10 30.81
C ASP A 574 9.43 56.63 30.73
N GLU A 575 8.43 57.20 31.42
CA GLU A 575 8.11 58.64 31.37
C GLU A 575 9.25 59.50 31.95
N SER A 576 10.14 59.99 31.09
CA SER A 576 11.15 60.99 31.45
C SER A 576 10.62 62.41 31.28
N ASP A 577 9.95 62.93 32.31
CA ASP A 577 9.81 64.38 32.55
C ASP A 577 11.22 65.02 32.63
N ASP A 578 11.46 66.12 31.91
CA ASP A 578 12.61 67.02 32.08
C ASP A 578 12.24 68.47 31.68
N ASP A 579 12.81 69.47 32.36
CA ASP A 579 12.36 70.89 32.46
C ASP A 579 12.45 71.77 31.17
#